data_AF-A0AAQ3X1H3-F1
#
_entry.id   AF-A0AAQ3X1H3-F1
#
_cell.length_a   1.000
_cell.length_b   1.000
_cell.length_c   1.000
_cell.angle_alpha   90.00
_cell.angle_beta   90.00
_cell.angle_gamma   90.00
#
_symmetry.space_group_name_H-M   'P 1'
#
loop_
_entity.id
_entity.type
_entity.pdbx_description
1 polymer ?
#
loop_
_entity_poly.entity_id
_entity_poly.type
_entity_poly.pdbx_seq_one_letter_code
_entity_poly.pdbx_strand_id
1 'polypeptide(L)'
;MLSTLIKGAIHGEIKSTDEQPNEQAKKFFHLLKEAEKELYPGCKEATKLSFIVRLFQLKCMCGLSNTALGMVLHLFSLMLPEGHCIPNTLDKIQKVVCDLGLDYQMMLLSH
;
A
#
# COMPACT_ATOMS: atom_id res chain seq x y z
N MET A 1 15.06 -7.97 3.96
CA MET A 1 14.36 -7.22 5.03
C MET A 1 13.18 -8.00 5.58
N LEU A 2 12.26 -8.52 4.77
CA LEU A 2 11.15 -9.40 5.22
C LEU A 2 11.63 -10.67 5.93
N SER A 3 12.66 -11.35 5.41
CA SER A 3 13.26 -12.54 6.05
C SER A 3 13.88 -12.24 7.42
N THR A 4 14.32 -11.00 7.65
CA THR A 4 14.93 -10.55 8.90
C THR A 4 13.87 -10.20 9.94
N LEU A 5 12.74 -9.63 9.51
CA LEU A 5 11.58 -9.33 10.37
C LEU A 5 10.93 -10.60 10.92
N ILE A 6 10.81 -11.65 10.10
CA ILE A 6 10.28 -12.96 10.54
C ILE A 6 11.19 -13.61 11.59
N LYS A 7 12.50 -13.43 11.46
CA LYS A 7 13.50 -14.03 12.36
C LYS A 7 13.61 -13.31 13.71
N GLY A 8 13.31 -12.01 13.77
CA GLY A 8 13.44 -11.18 14.97
C GLY A 8 12.26 -11.30 15.96
N ALA A 9 11.09 -11.73 15.52
CA ALA A 9 9.88 -11.79 16.34
C ALA A 9 9.70 -13.10 17.13
N ILE A 10 10.52 -14.14 16.89
CA ILE A 10 10.30 -15.48 17.44
C ILE A 10 11.61 -16.00 18.06
N HIS A 11 11.79 -15.75 19.36
CA HIS A 11 12.82 -16.42 20.18
C HIS A 11 12.32 -17.78 20.72
N GLY A 12 11.59 -18.54 19.90
CA GLY A 12 11.12 -19.87 20.24
C GLY A 12 11.51 -20.83 19.13
N GLU A 13 12.14 -21.95 19.48
CA GLU A 13 12.51 -23.01 18.56
C GLU A 13 11.31 -23.46 17.71
N ILE A 14 11.33 -23.16 16.41
CA ILE A 14 10.35 -23.71 15.47
C ILE A 14 10.81 -25.12 15.12
N LYS A 15 10.15 -26.11 15.72
CA LYS A 15 10.01 -27.43 15.09
C LYS A 15 9.30 -27.19 13.76
N SER A 16 10.01 -27.37 12.65
CA SER A 16 9.50 -27.12 11.30
C SER A 16 8.30 -28.02 11.00
N THR A 17 7.10 -27.54 11.29
CA THR A 17 5.89 -27.99 10.60
C THR A 17 5.78 -27.13 9.37
N ASP A 18 5.96 -27.74 8.19
CA ASP A 18 5.69 -27.15 6.87
C ASP A 18 4.19 -26.84 6.72
N GLU A 19 3.69 -25.90 7.52
CA GLU A 19 2.32 -25.44 7.43
C GLU A 19 2.24 -24.50 6.23
N GLN A 20 1.70 -25.01 5.13
CA GLN A 20 1.50 -24.20 3.93
C GLN A 20 0.67 -22.95 4.30
N PRO A 21 1.01 -21.77 3.76
CA PRO A 21 0.23 -20.57 4.01
C PRO A 21 -1.22 -20.84 3.64
N ASN A 22 -2.15 -20.59 4.57
CA ASN A 22 -3.57 -20.68 4.25
C ASN A 22 -3.94 -19.66 3.16
N GLU A 23 -5.12 -19.81 2.55
CA GLU A 23 -5.53 -18.95 1.42
C GLU A 23 -5.57 -17.45 1.77
N GLN A 24 -5.79 -17.09 3.04
CA GLN A 24 -5.77 -15.70 3.49
C GLN A 24 -4.33 -15.16 3.53
N ALA A 25 -3.38 -15.95 4.04
CA ALA A 25 -1.97 -15.61 4.04
C ALA A 25 -1.42 -15.48 2.62
N LYS A 26 -1.78 -16.39 1.70
CA LYS A 26 -1.40 -16.29 0.28
C LYS A 26 -1.89 -14.99 -0.35
N LYS A 27 -3.14 -14.61 -0.10
CA LYS A 27 -3.72 -13.33 -0.57
C LYS A 27 -2.97 -12.14 0.01
N PHE A 28 -2.69 -12.14 1.31
CA PHE A 28 -1.94 -11.06 1.96
C PHE A 28 -0.52 -10.90 1.38
N PHE A 29 0.22 -12.00 1.20
CA PHE A 29 1.56 -11.95 0.59
C PHE A 29 1.54 -11.50 -0.86
N HIS A 30 0.54 -11.93 -1.64
CA HIS A 30 0.35 -11.44 -3.00
C HIS A 30 0.12 -9.92 -3.01
N LEU A 31 -0.74 -9.41 -2.12
CA LEU A 31 -1.02 -7.99 -2.00
C LEU A 31 0.20 -7.19 -1.57
N LEU A 32 1.00 -7.71 -0.63
CA LEU A 32 2.25 -7.09 -0.21
C LEU A 32 3.23 -6.98 -1.39
N LYS A 33 3.37 -8.06 -2.18
CA LYS A 33 4.23 -8.07 -3.37
C LYS A 33 3.76 -7.07 -4.43
N GLU A 34 2.45 -6.95 -4.64
CA GLU A 34 1.87 -5.94 -5.54
C GLU A 34 2.07 -4.51 -5.03
N ALA A 35 2.09 -4.33 -3.71
CA ALA A 35 2.28 -3.04 -3.06
C ALA A 35 3.76 -2.61 -3.05
N GLU A 36 4.69 -3.57 -3.01
CA GLU A 36 6.15 -3.34 -3.10
C GLU A 36 6.64 -3.00 -4.52
N LYS A 37 5.78 -3.10 -5.55
CA LYS A 37 6.15 -2.68 -6.91
C LYS A 37 6.61 -1.22 -6.93
N GLU A 38 7.61 -0.96 -7.76
CA GLU A 38 8.07 0.40 -8.06
C GLU A 38 6.89 1.27 -8.50
N LEU A 39 6.90 2.54 -8.12
CA LEU A 39 5.82 3.46 -8.45
C LEU A 39 5.63 3.60 -9.97
N TYR A 40 6.73 3.53 -10.70
CA TYR A 40 6.83 3.42 -12.16
C TYR A 40 8.16 2.72 -12.48
N PRO A 41 8.35 2.17 -13.70
CA PRO A 41 9.56 1.43 -14.04
C PRO A 41 10.85 2.24 -13.80
N GLY A 42 11.75 1.70 -12.98
CA GLY A 42 13.03 2.33 -12.62
C GLY A 42 12.97 3.31 -11.45
N CYS A 43 11.81 3.49 -10.79
CA CYS A 43 11.70 4.36 -9.63
C CYS A 43 12.35 3.73 -8.39
N LYS A 44 13.43 4.33 -7.89
CA LYS A 44 14.19 3.84 -6.73
C LYS A 44 13.76 4.48 -5.42
N GLU A 45 13.07 5.61 -5.51
CA GLU A 45 12.71 6.48 -4.40
C GLU A 45 11.35 6.14 -3.80
N ALA A 46 10.47 5.49 -4.56
CA ALA A 46 9.10 5.19 -4.17
C ALA A 46 8.56 3.88 -4.77
N THR A 47 7.85 3.14 -3.92
CA THR A 47 6.95 2.05 -4.32
C THR A 47 5.51 2.54 -4.37
N LYS A 48 4.62 1.79 -5.02
CA LYS A 48 3.17 2.01 -5.02
C LYS A 48 2.65 2.18 -3.58
N LEU A 49 3.05 1.30 -2.66
CA LEU A 49 2.64 1.38 -1.27
C LEU A 49 3.12 2.65 -0.59
N SER A 50 4.42 2.96 -0.71
CA SER A 50 4.99 4.15 -0.07
C SER A 50 4.34 5.45 -0.55
N PHE A 51 3.97 5.50 -1.84
CA PHE A 51 3.25 6.63 -2.42
C PHE A 51 1.86 6.79 -1.80
N ILE A 52 1.09 5.69 -1.74
CA ILE A 52 -0.25 5.67 -1.15
C ILE A 52 -0.20 6.07 0.32
N VAL A 53 0.71 5.49 1.11
CA VAL A 53 0.87 5.80 2.54
C VAL A 53 1.22 7.27 2.76
N ARG A 54 2.19 7.82 2.02
CA ARG A 54 2.57 9.24 2.12
C ARG A 54 1.43 10.17 1.72
N LEU A 55 0.69 9.82 0.68
CA LEU A 55 -0.48 10.59 0.24
C LEU A 55 -1.57 10.61 1.30
N PHE A 56 -1.81 9.49 1.99
CA PHE A 56 -2.74 9.44 3.11
C PHE A 56 -2.25 10.19 4.34
N GLN A 57 -0.95 10.15 4.63
CA GLN A 57 -0.37 10.98 5.68
C GLN A 57 -0.60 12.47 5.40
N LEU A 58 -0.39 12.91 4.15
CA LEU A 58 -0.70 14.29 3.73
C LEU A 58 -2.19 14.60 3.89
N LYS A 59 -3.08 13.68 3.50
CA LYS A 59 -4.53 13.84 3.71
C LYS A 59 -4.85 14.10 5.18
N CYS A 60 -4.36 13.25 6.08
CA CYS A 60 -4.67 13.34 7.51
C CYS A 60 -4.02 14.56 8.17
N MET A 61 -2.76 14.85 7.84
CA MET A 61 -2.02 15.96 8.45
C MET A 61 -2.49 17.33 7.97
N CYS A 62 -2.90 17.44 6.70
CA CYS A 62 -3.30 18.71 6.08
C CYS A 62 -4.83 18.86 5.94
N GLY A 63 -5.61 17.88 6.40
CA GLY A 63 -7.07 17.88 6.25
C GLY A 63 -7.53 17.90 4.79
N LEU A 64 -6.85 17.17 3.89
CA LEU A 64 -7.25 17.17 2.48
C LEU A 64 -8.61 16.48 2.33
N SER A 65 -9.54 17.18 1.67
CA SER A 65 -10.80 16.58 1.25
C SER A 65 -10.55 15.45 0.24
N ASN A 66 -11.53 14.56 0.08
CA ASN A 66 -11.46 13.51 -0.94
C ASN A 66 -11.35 14.08 -2.36
N THR A 67 -11.99 15.23 -2.61
CA THR A 67 -11.87 15.96 -3.88
C THR A 67 -10.44 16.43 -4.11
N ALA A 68 -9.82 17.06 -3.10
CA ALA A 68 -8.43 17.53 -3.19
C ALA A 68 -7.45 16.36 -3.38
N LEU A 69 -7.66 15.24 -2.67
CA LEU A 69 -6.90 14.02 -2.85
C LEU A 69 -7.00 13.51 -4.31
N GLY A 70 -8.22 13.46 -4.85
CA GLY A 70 -8.48 13.09 -6.24
C GLY A 70 -7.75 13.97 -7.26
N MET A 71 -7.72 15.28 -7.02
CA MET A 71 -6.99 16.23 -7.87
C MET A 71 -5.48 16.00 -7.82
N VAL A 72 -4.91 15.76 -6.63
CA VAL A 72 -3.47 15.46 -6.47
C VAL A 72 -3.10 14.17 -7.22
N LEU A 73 -3.91 13.12 -7.10
CA LEU A 73 -3.71 11.86 -7.82
C LEU A 73 -3.75 12.05 -9.33
N HIS A 74 -4.73 12.81 -9.81
CA HIS A 74 -4.84 13.12 -11.22
C HIS A 74 -3.59 13.87 -11.72
N LEU A 75 -3.12 14.87 -10.98
CA LEU A 75 -1.89 15.59 -11.30
C LEU A 75 -0.68 14.64 -11.42
N PHE A 76 -0.48 13.75 -10.45
CA PHE A 76 0.63 12.79 -10.54
C PHE A 76 0.48 11.82 -11.72
N SER A 77 -0.74 11.40 -12.07
CA SER A 77 -0.96 10.53 -13.23
C SER A 77 -0.58 11.19 -14.57
N LEU A 78 -0.63 12.52 -14.65
CA LEU A 78 -0.21 13.27 -15.84
C LEU A 78 1.30 13.49 -15.90
N MET A 79 1.99 13.44 -14.75
CA MET A 79 3.41 13.80 -14.62
C MET A 79 4.34 12.59 -14.59
N LEU A 80 3.82 11.41 -14.23
CA LEU A 80 4.60 10.18 -14.19
C LEU A 80 4.73 9.53 -15.57
N PRO A 81 5.83 8.80 -15.82
CA PRO A 81 6.02 8.09 -17.08
C PRO A 81 5.01 6.96 -17.27
N GLU A 82 4.91 6.49 -18.51
CA GLU A 82 4.10 5.34 -18.87
C GLU A 82 4.48 4.09 -18.04
N GLY A 83 3.46 3.32 -17.64
CA GLY A 83 3.63 2.15 -16.79
C GLY A 83 3.60 2.45 -15.28
N HIS A 84 3.25 3.67 -14.86
CA HIS A 84 3.06 3.98 -13.45
C HIS A 84 1.92 3.20 -12.79
N CYS A 85 2.02 2.99 -11.48
CA CYS A 85 1.06 2.23 -10.68
C CYS A 85 0.04 3.09 -9.92
N ILE A 86 -0.01 4.41 -10.18
CA ILE A 86 -0.97 5.33 -9.53
C ILE A 86 -2.41 4.96 -9.92
N PRO A 87 -3.30 4.75 -8.93
CA PRO A 87 -4.71 4.57 -9.19
C PRO A 87 -5.35 5.86 -9.71
N ASN A 88 -6.12 5.74 -10.79
CA ASN A 88 -6.79 6.88 -11.45
C ASN A 88 -8.16 7.24 -10.87
N THR A 89 -8.61 6.56 -9.81
CA THR A 89 -9.92 6.75 -9.17
C THR A 89 -9.80 6.52 -7.68
N LEU A 90 -10.60 7.24 -6.88
CA LEU A 90 -10.66 7.01 -5.43
C LEU A 90 -11.08 5.57 -5.10
N ASP A 91 -12.01 4.98 -5.84
CA ASP A 91 -12.49 3.61 -5.60
C ASP A 91 -11.35 2.58 -5.70
N LYS A 92 -10.44 2.75 -6.67
CA LYS A 92 -9.25 1.88 -6.77
C LYS A 92 -8.30 2.08 -5.60
N ILE A 93 -8.22 3.28 -5.02
CA ILE A 93 -7.42 3.53 -3.83
C ILE A 93 -8.07 2.87 -2.63
N GLN A 94 -9.38 3.05 -2.45
CA GLN A 94 -10.14 2.38 -1.40
C GLN A 94 -9.95 0.87 -1.46
N LYS A 95 -10.02 0.29 -2.66
CA LYS A 95 -9.76 -1.13 -2.87
C LYS A 95 -8.36 -1.52 -2.41
N VAL A 96 -7.32 -0.78 -2.81
CA VAL A 96 -5.94 -1.09 -2.38
C VAL A 96 -5.80 -0.98 -0.85
N VAL A 97 -6.42 0.01 -0.23
CA VAL A 97 -6.40 0.19 1.23
C VAL A 97 -7.09 -0.97 1.94
N CYS A 98 -8.31 -1.33 1.50
CA CYS A 98 -9.07 -2.44 2.04
C CYS A 98 -8.36 -3.78 1.84
N ASP A 99 -7.79 -4.00 0.65
CA ASP A 99 -7.01 -5.19 0.33
C ASP A 99 -5.79 -5.29 1.27
N LEU A 100 -5.15 -4.17 1.60
CA LEU A 100 -4.04 -4.11 2.56
C LEU A 100 -4.46 -4.25 4.03
N GLY A 101 -5.76 -4.44 4.31
CA GLY A 101 -6.29 -4.57 5.68
C GLY A 101 -6.17 -3.28 6.49
N LEU A 102 -6.00 -2.13 5.83
CA LEU A 102 -5.98 -0.83 6.48
C LEU A 102 -7.43 -0.39 6.73
N ASP A 103 -7.70 0.07 7.95
CA ASP A 103 -9.05 0.44 8.34
C ASP A 103 -9.50 1.71 7.60
N TYR A 104 -10.45 1.54 6.68
CA TYR A 104 -11.02 2.59 5.87
C TYR A 104 -11.78 3.63 6.72
N GLN A 105 -12.21 3.29 7.94
CA GLN A 105 -12.94 4.20 8.81
C GLN A 105 -12.12 5.44 9.19
N MET A 106 -10.78 5.34 9.23
CA MET A 106 -9.90 6.50 9.39
C MET A 106 -9.94 7.46 8.19
N MET A 107 -10.31 6.97 7.00
CA MET A 107 -10.28 7.74 5.74
C MET A 107 -11.52 8.60 5.53
N LEU A 108 -12.65 8.26 6.15
CA LEU A 108 -13.91 9.01 6.08
C LEU A 108 -14.04 10.11 7.15
N LEU A 109 -13.17 10.14 8.17
CA LEU A 109 -13.29 11.03 9.33
C LEU A 109 -12.60 12.40 9.20
N SER A 110 -12.07 12.76 8.03
CA SER A 110 -11.61 14.13 7.76
C SER A 110 -12.70 14.90 7.00
N HIS A 111 -13.45 15.71 7.74
CA HIS A 111 -14.31 16.78 7.23
C HIS A 111 -13.50 17.81 6.42
#